data_AF-A0A4U1FCL1-F1
#
_entry.id   AF-A0A4U1FCL1-F1
#
_cell.length_a   1.000
_cell.length_b   1.000
_cell.length_c   1.000
_cell.angle_alpha   90.00
_cell.angle_beta   90.00
_cell.angle_gamma   90.00
#
_symmetry.space_group_name_H-M   'P 1'
#
loop_
_entity.id
_entity.type
_entity.pdbx_description
1 polymer ?
#
loop_
_entity_poly.entity_id
_entity_poly.type
_entity_poly.pdbx_seq_one_letter_code
_entity_poly.pdbx_strand_id
1 'polypeptide(L)'
;DGLVNVGWMDCATQDNLCKSLDITTSTTAYFPPGATLNNKEKSGILVGKFDCSSAPDICSNLYVFQPCLAVFKGQGTKEFEIHHGKKILYDILAFAKESVNSHVTTLGPQNFPANDKEPWLVDFFAPWCPPCRALLPELRKASKHLYGQLKFGTLDCTVHEGLCNMYNIQAYPTTVVFNQSNIHEYEGHHSAEQILEFVEDLMNPSVISLTPTTFNELVKQRKHDEVWMVDFYSPWCHPCQVLMPEWKRMARTLTGLINVGSINCQQYHSFCSQENVRRYPEIRFFPPKSNKAYQYHSYNGWNRDAYSLRIWGLGFLPQASIDLTPQTFSEKVLQGKNHWVVDFYAPWCGPCQNFAPEFELLARMIKGKVKAGKVDCQAYAQTCQKAGIRAYPTVKFYPYERAKRNTWGEEIDSRDAKEITTLIYEKLENLQNHGKRNK
;
A
#
# COMPACT_ATOMS: atom_id res chain seq x y z
N ASP A 1 -6.84 -28.96 -44.24
CA ASP A 1 -7.52 -28.03 -45.16
C ASP A 1 -8.30 -26.97 -44.41
N GLY A 2 -8.21 -25.71 -44.88
CA GLY A 2 -9.02 -24.59 -44.36
C GLY A 2 -8.46 -23.81 -43.16
N LEU A 3 -7.30 -24.18 -42.61
CA LEU A 3 -6.69 -23.51 -41.44
C LEU A 3 -5.49 -22.62 -41.80
N VAL A 4 -4.66 -23.05 -42.76
CA VAL A 4 -3.44 -22.36 -43.18
C VAL A 4 -3.28 -22.54 -44.69
N ASN A 5 -3.01 -21.45 -45.40
CA ASN A 5 -2.62 -21.50 -46.81
C ASN A 5 -1.17 -21.98 -46.92
N VAL A 6 -0.94 -23.00 -47.74
CA VAL A 6 0.41 -23.55 -47.99
C VAL A 6 0.88 -23.05 -49.34
N GLY A 7 2.11 -22.55 -49.40
CA GLY A 7 2.75 -22.08 -50.62
C GLY A 7 4.26 -22.26 -50.54
N TRP A 8 4.91 -22.10 -51.68
CA TRP A 8 6.36 -22.14 -51.81
C TRP A 8 6.82 -21.01 -52.72
N MET A 9 8.09 -20.62 -52.60
CA MET A 9 8.71 -19.56 -53.39
C MET A 9 10.09 -20.01 -53.85
N ASP A 10 10.38 -19.84 -55.13
CA ASP A 10 11.71 -20.10 -55.68
C ASP A 10 12.61 -18.87 -55.54
N CYS A 11 13.58 -18.94 -54.64
CA CYS A 11 14.54 -17.86 -54.44
C CYS A 11 15.48 -17.64 -55.64
N ALA A 12 15.63 -18.61 -56.55
CA ALA A 12 16.38 -18.38 -57.79
C ALA A 12 15.66 -17.40 -58.73
N THR A 13 14.32 -17.32 -58.63
CA THR A 13 13.50 -16.40 -59.45
C THR A 13 13.07 -15.15 -58.71
N GLN A 14 13.01 -15.19 -57.38
CA GLN A 14 12.56 -14.09 -56.51
C GLN A 14 13.69 -13.60 -55.57
N ASP A 15 14.89 -13.40 -56.10
CA ASP A 15 16.11 -13.08 -55.34
C ASP A 15 15.95 -11.84 -54.43
N ASN A 16 15.34 -10.76 -54.93
CA ASN A 16 15.11 -9.55 -54.13
C ASN A 16 14.20 -9.79 -52.92
N LEU A 17 13.17 -10.63 -53.07
CA LEU A 17 12.25 -10.95 -51.99
C LEU A 17 12.92 -11.89 -50.97
N CYS A 18 13.67 -12.90 -51.41
CA CYS A 18 14.43 -13.77 -50.51
C CYS A 18 15.53 -13.02 -49.75
N LYS A 19 16.24 -12.10 -50.40
CA LYS A 19 17.20 -11.19 -49.75
C LYS A 19 16.53 -10.28 -48.74
N SER A 20 15.34 -9.75 -49.05
CA SER A 20 14.59 -8.92 -48.09
C SER A 20 14.15 -9.70 -46.84
N LEU A 21 14.04 -11.03 -46.95
CA LEU A 21 13.68 -11.94 -45.87
C LEU A 21 14.90 -12.59 -45.18
N ASP A 22 16.11 -12.23 -45.60
CA ASP A 22 17.37 -12.79 -45.10
C ASP A 22 17.44 -14.33 -45.21
N ILE A 23 16.77 -14.89 -46.24
CA ILE A 23 16.71 -16.34 -46.49
C ILE A 23 17.91 -16.72 -47.36
N THR A 24 18.96 -17.23 -46.73
CA THR A 24 20.19 -17.68 -47.41
C THR A 24 20.22 -19.18 -47.70
N THR A 25 19.30 -19.95 -47.09
CA THR A 25 19.18 -21.40 -47.23
C THR A 25 17.71 -21.79 -47.32
N SER A 26 17.40 -22.99 -47.84
CA SER A 26 16.03 -23.52 -47.90
C SER A 26 15.37 -23.47 -46.51
N THR A 27 14.30 -22.67 -46.41
CA THR A 27 13.64 -22.37 -45.13
C THR A 27 12.12 -22.46 -45.29
N THR A 28 11.44 -23.06 -44.33
CA THR A 28 9.97 -23.09 -44.25
C THR A 28 9.51 -22.17 -43.13
N ALA A 29 8.63 -21.22 -43.44
CA ALA A 29 8.10 -20.26 -42.48
C ALA A 29 6.57 -20.27 -42.45
N TYR A 30 5.99 -20.04 -41.28
CA TYR A 30 4.55 -19.85 -41.09
C TYR A 30 4.27 -18.38 -40.75
N PHE A 31 3.33 -17.77 -41.48
CA PHE A 31 2.92 -16.39 -41.29
C PHE A 31 1.49 -16.36 -40.72
N PRO A 32 1.30 -16.04 -39.42
CA PRO A 32 -0.04 -15.89 -38.86
C PRO A 32 -0.75 -14.65 -39.44
N PRO A 33 -2.10 -14.57 -39.34
CA PRO A 33 -2.84 -13.41 -39.83
C PRO A 33 -2.33 -12.10 -39.21
N GLY A 34 -1.98 -11.12 -40.05
CA GLY A 34 -1.43 -9.82 -39.64
C GLY A 34 0.11 -9.74 -39.63
N ALA A 35 0.82 -10.84 -39.87
CA ALA A 35 2.28 -10.80 -40.04
C ALA A 35 2.65 -10.12 -41.37
N THR A 36 3.59 -9.16 -41.32
CA THR A 36 4.13 -8.48 -42.51
C THR A 36 5.59 -8.89 -42.73
N LEU A 37 5.99 -8.99 -44.01
CA LEU A 37 7.32 -9.41 -44.44
C LEU A 37 8.39 -8.31 -44.25
N ASN A 38 7.96 -7.05 -44.15
CA ASN A 38 8.82 -5.92 -43.86
C ASN A 38 8.59 -5.47 -42.42
N ASN A 39 9.37 -6.00 -41.47
CA ASN A 39 9.50 -5.32 -40.18
C ASN A 39 10.87 -5.54 -39.54
N LYS A 40 11.59 -4.43 -39.35
CA LYS A 40 12.80 -4.27 -38.53
C LYS A 40 12.51 -4.40 -37.02
N GLU A 41 11.52 -5.18 -36.63
CA GLU A 41 11.22 -5.50 -35.23
C GLU A 41 11.66 -6.94 -34.93
N LYS A 42 12.98 -7.12 -34.78
CA LYS A 42 13.54 -8.32 -34.14
C LYS A 42 13.23 -8.26 -32.64
N SER A 43 12.00 -8.56 -32.25
CA SER A 43 11.62 -8.87 -30.86
C SER A 43 11.13 -10.31 -30.74
N GLY A 44 11.80 -11.24 -31.43
CA GLY A 44 11.49 -12.66 -31.40
C GLY A 44 12.38 -13.40 -30.42
N ILE A 45 11.78 -14.22 -29.54
CA ILE A 45 12.53 -15.17 -28.70
C ILE A 45 13.15 -16.22 -29.64
N LEU A 46 14.48 -16.32 -29.64
CA LEU A 46 15.18 -17.38 -30.40
C LEU A 46 15.11 -18.69 -29.62
N VAL A 47 14.72 -19.77 -30.29
CA VAL A 47 14.59 -21.09 -29.69
C VAL A 47 15.73 -21.98 -30.19
N GLY A 48 16.47 -22.56 -29.26
CA GLY A 48 17.61 -23.43 -29.55
C GLY A 48 17.75 -24.56 -28.53
N LYS A 49 18.68 -25.47 -28.80
CA LYS A 49 19.08 -26.53 -27.86
C LYS A 49 20.55 -26.34 -27.53
N PHE A 50 20.91 -26.68 -26.30
CA PHE A 50 22.28 -26.67 -25.82
C PHE A 50 22.59 -28.02 -25.20
N ASP A 51 23.71 -28.63 -25.59
CA ASP A 51 24.18 -29.89 -25.03
C ASP A 51 25.17 -29.61 -23.90
N CYS A 52 24.73 -29.80 -22.65
CA CYS A 52 25.58 -29.62 -21.48
C CYS A 52 26.82 -30.52 -21.49
N SER A 53 26.80 -31.65 -22.19
CA SER A 53 27.95 -32.57 -22.28
C SER A 53 29.11 -31.95 -23.07
N SER A 54 28.79 -31.02 -24.00
CA SER A 54 29.78 -30.35 -24.84
C SER A 54 30.54 -29.24 -24.10
N ALA A 55 29.92 -28.63 -23.08
CA ALA A 55 30.53 -27.61 -22.23
C ALA A 55 29.89 -27.63 -20.83
N PRO A 56 30.30 -28.57 -19.95
CA PRO A 56 29.67 -28.79 -18.65
C PRO A 56 29.68 -27.55 -17.75
N ASP A 57 30.77 -26.78 -17.77
CA ASP A 57 30.94 -25.58 -16.95
C ASP A 57 29.84 -24.53 -17.20
N ILE A 58 29.33 -24.43 -18.43
CA ILE A 58 28.25 -23.49 -18.76
C ILE A 58 26.97 -23.87 -18.00
N CYS A 59 26.61 -25.16 -18.00
CA CYS A 59 25.43 -25.64 -17.29
C CYS A 59 25.63 -25.65 -15.78
N SER A 60 26.81 -26.05 -15.28
CA SER A 60 27.11 -26.05 -13.84
C SER A 60 27.11 -24.64 -13.24
N ASN A 61 27.61 -23.63 -13.95
CA ASN A 61 27.55 -22.23 -13.51
C ASN A 61 26.12 -21.66 -13.46
N LEU A 62 25.20 -22.25 -14.23
CA LEU A 62 23.77 -21.94 -14.19
C LEU A 62 22.98 -22.87 -13.27
N TYR A 63 23.66 -23.78 -12.54
CA TYR A 63 23.07 -24.80 -11.67
C TYR A 63 22.07 -25.73 -12.40
N VAL A 64 22.34 -26.02 -13.67
CA VAL A 64 21.57 -26.96 -14.49
C VAL A 64 22.21 -28.35 -14.41
N PHE A 65 21.62 -29.23 -13.61
CA PHE A 65 22.10 -30.61 -13.40
C PHE A 65 21.22 -31.68 -14.07
N GLN A 66 20.11 -31.28 -14.67
CA GLN A 66 19.16 -32.14 -15.37
C GLN A 66 18.56 -31.40 -16.58
N PRO A 67 18.03 -32.12 -17.59
CA PRO A 67 17.42 -31.47 -18.75
C PRO A 67 16.34 -30.45 -18.35
N CYS A 68 16.55 -29.19 -18.69
CA CYS A 68 15.63 -28.10 -18.37
C CYS A 68 15.33 -27.24 -19.60
N LEU A 69 14.34 -26.36 -19.46
CA LEU A 69 14.04 -25.31 -20.43
C LEU A 69 14.24 -23.98 -19.70
N ALA A 70 15.08 -23.12 -20.24
CA ALA A 70 15.33 -21.78 -19.72
C ALA A 70 15.05 -20.74 -20.81
N VAL A 71 14.66 -19.54 -20.41
CA VAL A 71 14.52 -18.39 -21.31
C VAL A 71 15.38 -17.25 -20.78
N PHE A 72 16.19 -16.67 -21.66
CA PHE A 72 17.08 -15.56 -21.36
C PHE A 72 16.46 -14.25 -21.85
N LYS A 73 16.54 -13.18 -21.06
CA LYS A 73 15.85 -11.92 -21.36
C LYS A 73 16.57 -11.02 -22.37
N GLY A 74 17.86 -11.26 -22.64
CA GLY A 74 18.55 -10.75 -23.84
C GLY A 74 18.90 -9.26 -23.88
N GLN A 75 18.85 -8.53 -22.76
CA GLN A 75 19.09 -7.08 -22.70
C GLN A 75 20.55 -6.71 -22.31
N GLY A 76 21.53 -7.49 -22.75
CA GLY A 76 22.92 -7.37 -22.25
C GLY A 76 23.10 -7.89 -20.81
N THR A 77 22.05 -8.43 -20.21
CA THR A 77 22.03 -9.08 -18.90
C THR A 77 22.10 -10.60 -19.05
N LYS A 78 22.61 -11.28 -18.02
CA LYS A 78 22.58 -12.76 -17.91
C LYS A 78 21.30 -13.26 -17.23
N GLU A 79 20.23 -12.45 -17.21
CA GLU A 79 18.98 -12.80 -16.54
C GLU A 79 18.23 -13.88 -17.30
N PHE A 80 17.77 -14.87 -16.55
CA PHE A 80 17.01 -15.99 -17.07
C PHE A 80 16.03 -16.51 -16.03
N GLU A 81 15.06 -17.28 -16.49
CA GLU A 81 14.18 -18.10 -15.66
C GLU A 81 14.11 -19.52 -16.21
N ILE A 82 13.84 -20.49 -15.33
CA ILE A 82 13.66 -21.90 -15.68
C ILE A 82 12.16 -22.24 -15.70
N HIS A 83 11.74 -23.05 -16.67
CA HIS A 83 10.37 -23.51 -16.81
C HIS A 83 10.08 -24.75 -15.94
N HIS A 84 9.20 -24.59 -14.95
CA HIS A 84 8.78 -25.65 -14.00
C HIS A 84 7.37 -26.22 -14.28
N GLY A 85 6.72 -25.76 -15.36
CA GLY A 85 5.38 -26.20 -15.77
C GLY A 85 5.38 -27.53 -16.53
N LYS A 86 4.21 -27.86 -17.11
CA LYS A 86 4.06 -29.05 -17.97
C LYS A 86 4.79 -28.81 -19.28
N LYS A 87 5.55 -29.79 -19.77
CA LYS A 87 6.32 -29.64 -21.03
C LYS A 87 5.40 -29.77 -22.26
N ILE A 88 4.46 -28.82 -22.39
CA ILE A 88 3.46 -28.72 -23.46
C ILE A 88 3.52 -27.33 -24.08
N LEU A 89 3.20 -27.22 -25.38
CA LEU A 89 3.48 -26.04 -26.18
C LEU A 89 2.89 -24.75 -25.59
N TYR A 90 1.61 -24.74 -25.21
CA TYR A 90 0.95 -23.52 -24.73
C TYR A 90 1.53 -23.02 -23.40
N ASP A 91 1.89 -23.95 -22.49
CA ASP A 91 2.46 -23.64 -21.18
C ASP A 91 3.85 -23.03 -21.34
N ILE A 92 4.66 -23.63 -22.22
CA ILE A 92 5.99 -23.13 -22.60
C ILE A 92 5.91 -21.75 -23.27
N LEU A 93 4.96 -21.56 -24.19
CA LEU A 93 4.79 -20.27 -24.89
C LEU A 93 4.35 -19.16 -23.93
N ALA A 94 3.40 -19.45 -23.04
CA ALA A 94 2.96 -18.51 -22.02
C ALA A 94 4.12 -18.12 -21.10
N PHE A 95 4.84 -19.11 -20.56
CA PHE A 95 6.03 -18.90 -19.75
C PHE A 95 7.08 -18.04 -20.45
N ALA A 96 7.46 -18.41 -21.68
CA ALA A 96 8.53 -17.72 -22.40
C ALA A 96 8.15 -16.26 -22.65
N LYS A 97 6.91 -15.99 -23.10
CA LYS A 97 6.42 -14.64 -23.36
C LYS A 97 6.30 -13.82 -22.08
N GLU A 98 5.80 -14.39 -20.99
CA GLU A 98 5.68 -13.67 -19.72
C GLU A 98 7.04 -13.38 -19.10
N SER A 99 7.95 -14.35 -19.11
CA SER A 99 9.27 -14.22 -18.52
C SER A 99 10.10 -13.14 -19.21
N VAL A 100 10.21 -13.13 -20.55
CA VAL A 100 11.02 -12.12 -21.25
C VAL A 100 10.51 -10.69 -21.08
N ASN A 101 9.21 -10.54 -20.80
CA ASN A 101 8.56 -9.23 -20.60
C ASN A 101 8.44 -8.84 -19.12
N SER A 102 9.12 -9.55 -18.22
CA SER A 102 9.10 -9.31 -16.76
C SER A 102 10.51 -9.16 -16.20
N HIS A 103 10.63 -8.80 -14.92
CA HIS A 103 11.91 -8.49 -14.28
C HIS A 103 12.26 -9.45 -13.14
N VAL A 104 11.76 -10.68 -13.19
CA VAL A 104 12.13 -11.76 -12.26
C VAL A 104 13.39 -12.46 -12.76
N THR A 105 14.39 -12.64 -11.89
CA THR A 105 15.61 -13.41 -12.21
C THR A 105 15.75 -14.66 -11.34
N THR A 106 16.35 -15.72 -11.89
CA THR A 106 16.80 -16.85 -11.08
C THR A 106 18.00 -16.45 -10.20
N LEU A 107 17.89 -16.75 -8.91
CA LEU A 107 18.94 -16.53 -7.91
C LEU A 107 19.65 -17.85 -7.59
N GLY A 108 20.89 -17.70 -7.15
CA GLY A 108 21.74 -18.74 -6.57
C GLY A 108 22.77 -18.09 -5.64
N PRO A 109 23.67 -18.88 -5.03
CA PRO A 109 24.66 -18.37 -4.07
C PRO A 109 25.54 -17.22 -4.59
N GLN A 110 25.80 -17.19 -5.89
CA GLN A 110 26.68 -16.24 -6.55
C GLN A 110 26.07 -14.84 -6.77
N ASN A 111 24.74 -14.73 -6.81
CA ASN A 111 24.03 -13.48 -7.06
C ASN A 111 22.93 -13.20 -6.00
N PHE A 112 22.98 -13.89 -4.85
CA PHE A 112 22.01 -13.70 -3.79
C PHE A 112 22.18 -12.32 -3.11
N PRO A 113 21.08 -11.56 -2.89
CA PRO A 113 21.16 -10.17 -2.42
C PRO A 113 21.35 -10.03 -0.90
N ALA A 114 22.32 -10.75 -0.32
CA ALA A 114 22.51 -10.77 1.13
C ALA A 114 22.83 -9.39 1.75
N ASN A 115 23.52 -8.52 0.99
CA ASN A 115 23.95 -7.19 1.42
C ASN A 115 23.69 -6.12 0.34
N ASP A 116 22.69 -6.32 -0.52
CA ASP A 116 22.37 -5.33 -1.55
C ASP A 116 21.78 -4.06 -0.92
N LYS A 117 22.12 -2.90 -1.48
CA LYS A 117 21.55 -1.61 -1.08
C LYS A 117 20.15 -1.42 -1.63
N GLU A 118 19.88 -2.00 -2.79
CA GLU A 118 18.56 -1.96 -3.41
C GLU A 118 17.69 -3.06 -2.80
N PRO A 119 16.40 -2.80 -2.58
CA PRO A 119 15.52 -3.79 -1.98
C PRO A 119 15.18 -4.90 -2.99
N TRP A 120 15.06 -6.12 -2.49
CA TRP A 120 14.74 -7.32 -3.25
C TRP A 120 13.51 -8.01 -2.67
N LEU A 121 12.63 -8.51 -3.53
CA LEU A 121 11.68 -9.54 -3.19
C LEU A 121 12.22 -10.88 -3.72
N VAL A 122 12.38 -11.84 -2.82
CA VAL A 122 12.90 -13.17 -3.12
C VAL A 122 11.83 -14.21 -2.78
N ASP A 123 11.45 -15.00 -3.77
CA ASP A 123 10.57 -16.15 -3.59
C ASP A 123 11.39 -17.44 -3.42
N PHE A 124 11.33 -18.01 -2.23
CA PHE A 124 11.92 -19.29 -1.89
C PHE A 124 10.91 -20.38 -2.21
N PHE A 125 11.22 -21.24 -3.17
CA PHE A 125 10.23 -22.16 -3.71
C PHE A 125 10.80 -23.53 -4.07
N ALA A 126 9.90 -24.48 -4.32
CA ALA A 126 10.22 -25.79 -4.87
C ALA A 126 9.45 -26.05 -6.17
N PRO A 127 10.09 -26.56 -7.25
CA PRO A 127 9.41 -26.79 -8.54
C PRO A 127 8.23 -27.76 -8.49
N TRP A 128 8.23 -28.72 -7.56
CA TRP A 128 7.16 -29.71 -7.40
C TRP A 128 5.92 -29.16 -6.67
N CYS A 129 6.02 -27.98 -6.04
CA CYS A 129 4.97 -27.38 -5.24
C CYS A 129 3.95 -26.62 -6.13
N PRO A 130 2.67 -27.04 -6.17
CA PRO A 130 1.66 -26.37 -7.00
C PRO A 130 1.40 -24.90 -6.64
N PRO A 131 1.25 -24.51 -5.34
CA PRO A 131 1.12 -23.09 -4.97
C PRO A 131 2.31 -22.23 -5.42
N CYS A 132 3.52 -22.79 -5.36
CA CYS A 132 4.74 -22.12 -5.82
C CYS A 132 4.69 -21.78 -7.31
N ARG A 133 4.33 -22.77 -8.13
CA ARG A 133 4.19 -22.55 -9.58
C ARG A 133 3.06 -21.57 -9.93
N ALA A 134 2.01 -21.54 -9.12
CA ALA A 134 0.90 -20.59 -9.27
C ALA A 134 1.32 -19.14 -8.92
N LEU A 135 2.30 -18.96 -8.02
CA LEU A 135 2.82 -17.64 -7.63
C LEU A 135 3.76 -17.03 -8.68
N LEU A 136 4.54 -17.83 -9.42
CA LEU A 136 5.47 -17.35 -10.45
C LEU A 136 4.87 -16.33 -11.45
N PRO A 137 3.70 -16.56 -12.09
CA PRO A 137 3.11 -15.56 -12.98
C PRO A 137 2.69 -14.27 -12.24
N GLU A 138 2.27 -14.36 -10.98
CA GLU A 138 1.91 -13.19 -10.15
C GLU A 138 3.16 -12.37 -9.79
N LEU A 139 4.28 -13.02 -9.49
CA LEU A 139 5.58 -12.36 -9.32
C LEU A 139 6.02 -11.63 -10.58
N ARG A 140 5.87 -12.25 -11.76
CA ARG A 140 6.17 -11.61 -13.04
C ARG A 140 5.29 -10.38 -13.27
N LYS A 141 4.00 -10.45 -12.95
CA LYS A 141 3.08 -9.30 -13.01
C LYS A 141 3.56 -8.17 -12.08
N ALA A 142 3.80 -8.46 -10.80
CA ALA A 142 4.27 -7.48 -9.83
C ALA A 142 5.62 -6.84 -10.22
N SER A 143 6.56 -7.64 -10.74
CA SER A 143 7.90 -7.17 -11.16
C SER A 143 7.86 -6.07 -12.24
N LYS A 144 6.84 -6.09 -13.11
CA LYS A 144 6.65 -5.05 -14.13
C LYS A 144 6.19 -3.72 -13.53
N HIS A 145 5.31 -3.78 -12.53
CA HIS A 145 4.78 -2.59 -11.87
C HIS A 145 5.80 -1.93 -10.93
N LEU A 146 6.71 -2.72 -10.36
CA LEU A 146 7.73 -2.27 -9.41
C LEU A 146 9.12 -2.13 -10.03
N TYR A 147 9.22 -2.11 -11.36
CA TYR A 147 10.49 -1.93 -12.05
C TYR A 147 11.17 -0.61 -11.61
N GLY A 148 12.44 -0.71 -11.23
CA GLY A 148 13.23 0.41 -10.70
C GLY A 148 12.99 0.74 -9.23
N GLN A 149 11.98 0.15 -8.58
CA GLN A 149 11.71 0.34 -7.15
C GLN A 149 12.12 -0.87 -6.32
N LEU A 150 11.90 -2.08 -6.84
CA LEU A 150 12.19 -3.36 -6.17
C LEU A 150 12.66 -4.38 -7.20
N LYS A 151 13.72 -5.13 -6.87
CA LYS A 151 14.18 -6.26 -7.70
C LYS A 151 13.48 -7.55 -7.32
N PHE A 152 13.30 -8.45 -8.28
CA PHE A 152 12.57 -9.70 -8.08
C PHE A 152 13.46 -10.90 -8.38
N GLY A 153 13.53 -11.83 -7.45
CA GLY A 153 14.30 -13.06 -7.58
C GLY A 153 13.51 -14.30 -7.15
N THR A 154 13.82 -15.44 -7.77
CA THR A 154 13.34 -16.75 -7.33
C THR A 154 14.52 -17.63 -6.95
N LEU A 155 14.42 -18.35 -5.84
CA LEU A 155 15.44 -19.28 -5.37
C LEU A 155 14.86 -20.69 -5.26
N ASP A 156 15.40 -21.61 -6.04
CA ASP A 156 14.99 -23.02 -6.03
C ASP A 156 15.64 -23.74 -4.84
N CYS A 157 14.84 -24.02 -3.80
CA CYS A 157 15.30 -24.70 -2.59
C CYS A 157 15.61 -26.18 -2.80
N THR A 158 15.19 -26.79 -3.91
CA THR A 158 15.58 -28.18 -4.26
C THR A 158 16.99 -28.26 -4.83
N VAL A 159 17.56 -27.11 -5.24
CA VAL A 159 18.94 -26.99 -5.72
C VAL A 159 19.82 -26.31 -4.66
N HIS A 160 19.27 -25.33 -3.93
CA HIS A 160 20.01 -24.49 -2.99
C HIS A 160 19.56 -24.67 -1.53
N GLU A 161 19.45 -25.93 -1.08
CA GLU A 161 18.97 -26.28 0.27
C GLU A 161 19.68 -25.50 1.39
N GLY A 162 21.01 -25.36 1.32
CA GLY A 162 21.79 -24.65 2.33
C GLY A 162 21.39 -23.18 2.48
N LEU A 163 21.05 -22.51 1.37
CA LEU A 163 20.66 -21.10 1.38
C LEU A 163 19.25 -20.92 1.95
N CYS A 164 18.33 -21.83 1.62
CA CYS A 164 16.98 -21.83 2.20
C CYS A 164 16.99 -22.18 3.70
N ASN A 165 17.83 -23.11 4.12
CA ASN A 165 18.02 -23.45 5.54
C ASN A 165 18.60 -22.26 6.33
N MET A 166 19.55 -21.52 5.75
CA MET A 166 20.15 -20.33 6.37
C MET A 166 19.12 -19.24 6.68
N TYR A 167 18.11 -19.07 5.81
CA TYR A 167 16.99 -18.13 6.02
C TYR A 167 15.78 -18.78 6.71
N ASN A 168 15.94 -19.98 7.26
CA ASN A 168 14.92 -20.70 8.02
C ASN A 168 13.59 -20.86 7.24
N ILE A 169 13.67 -21.20 5.97
CA ILE A 169 12.48 -21.45 5.13
C ILE A 169 11.85 -22.79 5.54
N GLN A 170 10.62 -22.74 6.07
CA GLN A 170 9.90 -23.91 6.61
C GLN A 170 8.75 -24.39 5.72
N ALA A 171 8.32 -23.57 4.77
CA ALA A 171 7.20 -23.87 3.87
C ALA A 171 7.50 -23.31 2.48
N TYR A 172 6.75 -23.78 1.47
CA TYR A 172 6.87 -23.28 0.11
C TYR A 172 5.49 -22.91 -0.47
N PRO A 173 5.39 -21.78 -1.21
CA PRO A 173 6.42 -20.76 -1.35
C PRO A 173 6.54 -19.94 -0.04
N THR A 174 7.73 -19.39 0.21
CA THR A 174 7.94 -18.33 1.21
C THR A 174 8.52 -17.13 0.49
N THR A 175 7.76 -16.05 0.43
CA THR A 175 8.19 -14.81 -0.22
C THR A 175 8.71 -13.83 0.82
N VAL A 176 9.90 -13.28 0.59
CA VAL A 176 10.61 -12.45 1.56
C VAL A 176 11.12 -11.19 0.88
N VAL A 177 10.88 -10.03 1.49
CA VAL A 177 11.50 -8.77 1.08
C VAL A 177 12.75 -8.53 1.92
N PHE A 178 13.88 -8.40 1.23
CA PHE A 178 15.16 -7.95 1.75
C PHE A 178 15.31 -6.46 1.49
N ASN A 179 15.37 -5.67 2.55
CA ASN A 179 15.64 -4.24 2.47
C ASN A 179 16.77 -3.90 3.44
N GLN A 180 18.01 -3.90 2.92
CA GLN A 180 19.22 -3.76 3.73
C GLN A 180 19.29 -4.84 4.82
N SER A 181 19.37 -4.43 6.09
CA SER A 181 19.37 -5.35 7.24
C SER A 181 17.97 -5.83 7.65
N ASN A 182 16.90 -5.28 7.06
CA ASN A 182 15.54 -5.65 7.39
C ASN A 182 15.04 -6.74 6.46
N ILE A 183 14.52 -7.81 7.06
CA ILE A 183 13.94 -8.96 6.36
C ILE A 183 12.48 -9.03 6.74
N HIS A 184 11.60 -8.97 5.74
CA HIS A 184 10.15 -8.98 5.93
C HIS A 184 9.53 -10.13 5.14
N GLU A 185 9.02 -11.13 5.86
CA GLU A 185 8.25 -12.22 5.24
C GLU A 185 6.86 -11.73 4.83
N TYR A 186 6.42 -12.15 3.65
CA TYR A 186 5.12 -11.86 3.09
C TYR A 186 4.14 -13.00 3.42
N GLU A 187 3.10 -12.69 4.18
CA GLU A 187 2.07 -13.66 4.62
C GLU A 187 0.71 -13.47 3.91
N GLY A 188 0.63 -12.58 2.91
CA GLY A 188 -0.61 -12.30 2.18
C GLY A 188 -0.97 -13.36 1.14
N HIS A 189 -2.09 -13.18 0.46
CA HIS A 189 -2.48 -14.06 -0.65
C HIS A 189 -1.53 -13.91 -1.83
N HIS A 190 -1.21 -15.02 -2.49
CA HIS A 190 -0.29 -15.07 -3.63
C HIS A 190 -0.88 -14.46 -4.92
N SER A 191 -1.18 -13.15 -4.91
CA SER A 191 -1.61 -12.35 -6.07
C SER A 191 -0.75 -11.12 -6.24
N ALA A 192 -0.61 -10.65 -7.49
CA ALA A 192 0.18 -9.46 -7.79
C ALA A 192 -0.32 -8.23 -7.03
N GLU A 193 -1.65 -8.07 -6.89
CA GLU A 193 -2.27 -6.95 -6.19
C GLU A 193 -1.85 -6.87 -4.72
N GLN A 194 -1.86 -7.99 -3.99
CA GLN A 194 -1.49 -7.98 -2.59
C GLN A 194 0.03 -7.89 -2.37
N ILE A 195 0.84 -8.40 -3.32
CA ILE A 195 2.29 -8.18 -3.30
C ILE A 195 2.59 -6.70 -3.48
N LEU A 196 1.92 -6.02 -4.42
CA LEU A 196 2.07 -4.59 -4.64
C LEU A 196 1.71 -3.79 -3.38
N GLU A 197 0.55 -4.06 -2.77
CA GLU A 197 0.14 -3.39 -1.53
C GLU A 197 1.15 -3.61 -0.39
N PHE A 198 1.69 -4.81 -0.26
CA PHE A 198 2.70 -5.11 0.75
C PHE A 198 4.01 -4.35 0.52
N VAL A 199 4.51 -4.31 -0.71
CA VAL A 199 5.75 -3.59 -1.05
C VAL A 199 5.57 -2.08 -0.83
N GLU A 200 4.45 -1.51 -1.27
CA GLU A 200 4.13 -0.10 -1.04
C GLU A 200 4.12 0.25 0.45
N ASP A 201 3.59 -0.65 1.28
CA ASP A 201 3.55 -0.50 2.73
C ASP A 201 4.95 -0.61 3.37
N LEU A 202 5.82 -1.50 2.88
CA LEU A 202 7.20 -1.59 3.35
C LEU A 202 8.03 -0.36 2.98
N MET A 203 7.79 0.23 1.80
CA MET A 203 8.48 1.44 1.37
C MET A 203 8.01 2.67 2.15
N ASN A 204 6.73 2.71 2.55
CA ASN A 204 6.14 3.80 3.31
C ASN A 204 5.36 3.27 4.53
N PRO A 205 6.05 2.77 5.57
CA PRO A 205 5.39 2.12 6.69
C PRO A 205 4.55 3.12 7.49
N SER A 206 3.23 2.95 7.46
CA SER A 206 2.30 3.70 8.30
C SER A 206 2.17 3.09 9.71
N VAL A 207 2.50 1.79 9.84
CA VAL A 207 2.45 1.04 11.10
C VAL A 207 3.87 0.67 11.52
N ILE A 208 4.26 1.10 12.72
CA ILE A 208 5.58 0.81 13.29
C ILE A 208 5.55 -0.57 13.94
N SER A 209 6.37 -1.50 13.45
CA SER A 209 6.56 -2.79 14.13
C SER A 209 7.35 -2.59 15.42
N LEU A 210 6.71 -2.87 16.54
CA LEU A 210 7.26 -2.63 17.88
C LEU A 210 7.79 -3.94 18.46
N THR A 211 8.98 -3.83 19.06
CA THR A 211 9.60 -4.87 19.89
C THR A 211 9.40 -4.50 21.37
N PRO A 212 9.69 -5.39 22.32
CA PRO A 212 9.60 -5.05 23.75
C PRO A 212 10.44 -3.82 24.13
N THR A 213 11.62 -3.66 23.54
CA THR A 213 12.50 -2.50 23.78
C THR A 213 11.92 -1.24 23.17
N THR A 214 11.56 -1.27 21.87
CA THR A 214 11.02 -0.08 21.20
C THR A 214 9.64 0.31 21.71
N PHE A 215 8.81 -0.61 22.19
CA PHE A 215 7.56 -0.29 22.88
C PHE A 215 7.82 0.49 24.18
N ASN A 216 8.82 0.07 24.95
CA ASN A 216 9.17 0.78 26.18
C ASN A 216 9.67 2.21 25.89
N GLU A 217 10.54 2.36 24.89
CA GLU A 217 11.12 3.64 24.49
C GLU A 217 10.11 4.58 23.82
N LEU A 218 9.35 4.08 22.84
CA LEU A 218 8.47 4.90 22.01
C LEU A 218 7.07 5.08 22.61
N VAL A 219 6.53 4.05 23.28
CA VAL A 219 5.15 4.07 23.80
C VAL A 219 5.13 4.38 25.29
N LYS A 220 5.83 3.63 26.14
CA LYS A 220 5.81 3.87 27.60
C LYS A 220 6.50 5.18 27.98
N GLN A 221 7.58 5.54 27.29
CA GLN A 221 8.36 6.76 27.51
C GLN A 221 8.06 7.89 26.52
N ARG A 222 6.94 7.79 25.78
CA ARG A 222 6.45 8.81 24.84
C ARG A 222 6.48 10.23 25.41
N LYS A 223 6.65 11.22 24.51
CA LYS A 223 6.61 12.64 24.89
C LYS A 223 5.20 13.05 25.34
N HIS A 224 5.10 14.22 25.97
CA HIS A 224 3.87 14.68 26.62
C HIS A 224 2.69 14.84 25.65
N ASP A 225 2.94 15.21 24.39
CA ASP A 225 1.96 15.43 23.33
C ASP A 225 1.78 14.24 22.38
N GLU A 226 2.62 13.22 22.49
CA GLU A 226 2.56 12.03 21.66
C GLU A 226 1.50 11.04 22.18
N VAL A 227 0.71 10.50 21.27
CA VAL A 227 -0.26 9.44 21.53
C VAL A 227 -0.01 8.25 20.62
N TRP A 228 -0.43 7.08 21.07
CA TRP A 228 -0.21 5.84 20.32
C TRP A 228 -1.47 4.98 20.23
N MET A 229 -1.65 4.34 19.09
CA MET A 229 -2.52 3.19 18.91
C MET A 229 -1.65 1.97 18.64
N VAL A 230 -1.84 0.90 19.40
CA VAL A 230 -1.05 -0.32 19.26
C VAL A 230 -1.97 -1.54 19.15
N ASP A 231 -1.75 -2.32 18.10
CA ASP A 231 -2.35 -3.64 17.90
C ASP A 231 -1.41 -4.73 18.42
N PHE A 232 -1.89 -5.50 19.40
CA PHE A 232 -1.21 -6.70 19.88
C PHE A 232 -1.82 -7.91 19.19
N TYR A 233 -1.08 -8.52 18.27
CA TYR A 233 -1.59 -9.52 17.34
C TYR A 233 -0.79 -10.83 17.38
N SER A 234 -1.31 -11.86 16.73
CA SER A 234 -0.57 -13.09 16.45
C SER A 234 -0.78 -13.50 14.99
N PRO A 235 0.26 -13.94 14.25
CA PRO A 235 0.15 -14.33 12.84
C PRO A 235 -0.87 -15.44 12.56
N TRP A 236 -0.97 -16.44 13.45
CA TRP A 236 -1.94 -17.55 13.31
C TRP A 236 -3.39 -17.17 13.63
N CYS A 237 -3.65 -15.95 14.12
CA CYS A 237 -4.97 -15.51 14.52
C CYS A 237 -5.74 -14.96 13.31
N HIS A 238 -6.79 -15.66 12.88
CA HIS A 238 -7.59 -15.23 11.73
C HIS A 238 -8.18 -13.81 11.87
N PRO A 239 -8.79 -13.41 13.01
CA PRO A 239 -9.24 -12.02 13.18
C PRO A 239 -8.10 -10.98 13.09
N CYS A 240 -6.86 -11.37 13.42
CA CYS A 240 -5.68 -10.52 13.31
C CYS A 240 -5.28 -10.31 11.85
N GLN A 241 -5.31 -11.37 11.05
CA GLN A 241 -5.07 -11.31 9.60
C GLN A 241 -6.10 -10.41 8.90
N VAL A 242 -7.37 -10.48 9.33
CA VAL A 242 -8.45 -9.59 8.83
C VAL A 242 -8.26 -8.14 9.28
N LEU A 243 -7.78 -7.91 10.51
CA LEU A 243 -7.56 -6.56 11.05
C LEU A 243 -6.37 -5.85 10.38
N MET A 244 -5.27 -6.55 10.10
CA MET A 244 -4.03 -5.94 9.63
C MET A 244 -4.19 -4.99 8.42
N PRO A 245 -4.92 -5.33 7.33
CA PRO A 245 -5.13 -4.38 6.23
C PRO A 245 -5.96 -3.15 6.65
N GLU A 246 -6.98 -3.32 7.50
CA GLU A 246 -7.75 -2.19 8.05
C GLU A 246 -6.89 -1.31 8.97
N TRP A 247 -6.01 -1.92 9.78
CA TRP A 247 -5.07 -1.24 10.66
C TRP A 247 -4.08 -0.36 9.88
N LYS A 248 -3.54 -0.89 8.77
CA LYS A 248 -2.65 -0.14 7.86
C LYS A 248 -3.38 0.99 7.15
N ARG A 249 -4.60 0.75 6.64
CA ARG A 249 -5.44 1.79 6.02
C ARG A 249 -5.75 2.92 7.01
N MET A 250 -6.13 2.58 8.24
CA MET A 250 -6.33 3.54 9.32
C MET A 250 -5.06 4.35 9.58
N ALA A 251 -3.91 3.68 9.75
CA ALA A 251 -2.64 4.32 10.05
C ALA A 251 -2.23 5.36 8.99
N ARG A 252 -2.42 5.07 7.69
CA ARG A 252 -2.16 6.03 6.60
C ARG A 252 -2.95 7.33 6.78
N THR A 253 -4.19 7.24 7.26
CA THR A 253 -5.05 8.42 7.52
C THR A 253 -4.71 9.17 8.81
N LEU A 254 -4.00 8.53 9.74
CA LEU A 254 -3.61 9.09 11.04
C LEU A 254 -2.19 9.68 11.07
N THR A 255 -1.48 9.66 9.93
CA THR A 255 -0.13 10.21 9.79
C THR A 255 -0.03 11.63 10.36
N GLY A 256 0.86 11.82 11.34
CA GLY A 256 1.07 13.11 12.02
C GLY A 256 0.04 13.47 13.10
N LEU A 257 -0.94 12.60 13.36
CA LEU A 257 -1.99 12.80 14.36
C LEU A 257 -1.86 11.80 15.51
N ILE A 258 -1.74 10.52 15.18
CA ILE A 258 -1.64 9.41 16.14
C ILE A 258 -0.55 8.47 15.61
N ASN A 259 0.42 8.13 16.46
CA ASN A 259 1.41 7.11 16.10
C ASN A 259 0.74 5.74 16.14
N VAL A 260 0.94 4.93 15.10
CA VAL A 260 0.33 3.60 15.01
C VAL A 260 1.42 2.54 15.01
N GLY A 261 1.28 1.54 15.87
CA GLY A 261 2.22 0.43 15.96
C GLY A 261 1.54 -0.94 16.08
N SER A 262 2.33 -1.99 15.95
CA SER A 262 1.89 -3.37 16.16
C SER A 262 2.94 -4.21 16.86
N ILE A 263 2.52 -5.21 17.64
CA ILE A 263 3.40 -6.13 18.36
C ILE A 263 3.00 -7.56 18.06
N ASN A 264 3.97 -8.34 17.55
CA ASN A 264 3.80 -9.77 17.30
C ASN A 264 3.94 -10.56 18.62
N CYS A 265 2.82 -11.01 19.18
CA CYS A 265 2.79 -11.76 20.43
C CYS A 265 3.13 -13.25 20.28
N GLN A 266 3.23 -13.79 19.07
CA GLN A 266 3.84 -15.11 18.85
C GLN A 266 5.36 -15.02 19.06
N GLN A 267 6.00 -13.97 18.55
CA GLN A 267 7.43 -13.73 18.72
C GLN A 267 7.76 -13.27 20.15
N TYR A 268 6.96 -12.38 20.72
CA TYR A 268 7.20 -11.75 22.02
C TYR A 268 6.21 -12.20 23.10
N HIS A 269 5.96 -13.51 23.19
CA HIS A 269 4.95 -14.11 24.08
C HIS A 269 5.05 -13.66 25.55
N SER A 270 6.26 -13.71 26.14
CA SER A 270 6.48 -13.32 27.54
C SER A 270 6.15 -11.85 27.78
N PHE A 271 6.50 -10.97 26.82
CA PHE A 271 6.22 -9.55 26.91
C PHE A 271 4.71 -9.27 26.79
N CYS A 272 4.01 -9.88 25.83
CA CYS A 272 2.56 -9.69 25.72
C CYS A 272 1.80 -10.22 26.95
N SER A 273 2.29 -11.30 27.56
CA SER A 273 1.75 -11.81 28.83
C SER A 273 1.96 -10.81 29.98
N GLN A 274 3.13 -10.17 30.06
CA GLN A 274 3.43 -9.11 31.05
C GLN A 274 2.56 -7.87 30.86
N GLU A 275 2.29 -7.49 29.61
CA GLU A 275 1.34 -6.42 29.25
C GLU A 275 -0.13 -6.86 29.40
N ASN A 276 -0.39 -8.05 29.95
CA ASN A 276 -1.71 -8.62 30.22
C ASN A 276 -2.60 -8.65 28.96
N VAL A 277 -2.02 -8.99 27.80
CA VAL A 277 -2.75 -9.25 26.56
C VAL A 277 -3.33 -10.65 26.63
N ARG A 278 -4.65 -10.76 26.66
CA ARG A 278 -5.36 -12.05 26.88
C ARG A 278 -5.98 -12.66 25.63
N ARG A 279 -6.17 -11.85 24.58
CA ARG A 279 -6.84 -12.22 23.34
C ARG A 279 -6.20 -11.44 22.20
N TYR A 280 -6.30 -11.98 21.00
CA TYR A 280 -5.80 -11.34 19.79
C TYR A 280 -6.95 -11.15 18.78
N PRO A 281 -6.97 -10.02 18.05
CA PRO A 281 -6.16 -8.82 18.27
C PRO A 281 -6.67 -7.99 19.46
N GLU A 282 -5.75 -7.48 20.28
CA GLU A 282 -6.02 -6.52 21.36
C GLU A 282 -5.55 -5.13 20.91
N ILE A 283 -6.49 -4.21 20.74
CA ILE A 283 -6.20 -2.85 20.27
C ILE A 283 -6.23 -1.92 21.48
N ARG A 284 -5.15 -1.14 21.67
CA ARG A 284 -5.02 -0.20 22.78
C ARG A 284 -4.67 1.20 22.31
N PHE A 285 -5.27 2.20 22.94
CA PHE A 285 -4.94 3.61 22.80
C PHE A 285 -4.17 4.08 24.04
N PHE A 286 -3.02 4.72 23.83
CA PHE A 286 -2.17 5.26 24.87
C PHE A 286 -2.27 6.80 24.83
N PRO A 287 -2.97 7.41 25.80
CA PRO A 287 -3.23 8.85 25.81
C PRO A 287 -1.97 9.68 26.14
N PRO A 288 -2.03 11.02 26.03
CA PRO A 288 -0.96 11.91 26.46
C PRO A 288 -0.55 11.62 27.91
N LYS A 289 0.74 11.73 28.23
CA LYS A 289 1.24 11.42 29.57
C LYS A 289 0.63 12.38 30.59
N SER A 290 -0.16 11.87 31.54
CA SER A 290 -0.84 12.66 32.57
C SER A 290 -0.67 12.01 33.94
N ASN A 291 -0.56 12.85 34.98
CA ASN A 291 -0.42 12.40 36.38
C ASN A 291 -1.67 11.71 36.95
N LYS A 292 -2.80 11.66 36.21
CA LYS A 292 -4.09 11.14 36.69
C LYS A 292 -4.85 10.23 35.70
N ALA A 293 -4.20 9.65 34.69
CA ALA A 293 -4.91 8.90 33.63
C ALA A 293 -4.60 7.39 33.61
N TYR A 294 -5.56 6.61 33.10
CA TYR A 294 -5.37 5.20 32.73
C TYR A 294 -4.12 5.04 31.86
N GLN A 295 -3.38 3.94 32.07
CA GLN A 295 -2.17 3.66 31.29
C GLN A 295 -2.46 3.52 29.78
N TYR A 296 -3.65 2.98 29.45
CA TYR A 296 -4.18 2.81 28.11
C TYR A 296 -5.71 2.61 28.16
N HIS A 297 -6.37 2.69 27.00
CA HIS A 297 -7.76 2.31 26.79
C HIS A 297 -7.84 1.16 25.78
N SER A 298 -8.51 0.06 26.12
CA SER A 298 -8.74 -1.04 25.17
C SER A 298 -9.97 -0.77 24.31
N TYR A 299 -9.87 -1.08 23.01
CA TYR A 299 -11.01 -1.01 22.10
C TYR A 299 -11.94 -2.22 22.31
N ASN A 300 -13.19 -1.95 22.68
CA ASN A 300 -14.22 -2.96 22.89
C ASN A 300 -15.38 -2.85 21.88
N GLY A 301 -15.21 -2.06 20.81
CA GLY A 301 -16.23 -1.91 19.78
C GLY A 301 -16.39 -3.17 18.94
N TRP A 302 -17.59 -3.36 18.38
CA TRP A 302 -17.91 -4.50 17.53
C TRP A 302 -17.20 -4.43 16.18
N ASN A 303 -17.30 -3.29 15.50
CA ASN A 303 -16.71 -3.07 14.19
C ASN A 303 -15.20 -2.82 14.29
N ARG A 304 -14.40 -3.47 13.46
CA ARG A 304 -12.93 -3.34 13.44
C ARG A 304 -12.41 -2.85 12.08
N ASP A 305 -13.26 -2.20 11.30
CA ASP A 305 -12.86 -1.52 10.07
C ASP A 305 -12.05 -0.25 10.35
N ALA A 306 -11.30 0.20 9.36
CA ALA A 306 -10.40 1.35 9.48
C ALA A 306 -11.12 2.63 9.94
N TYR A 307 -12.36 2.84 9.53
CA TYR A 307 -13.13 4.03 9.88
C TYR A 307 -13.53 4.01 11.35
N SER A 308 -14.12 2.91 11.83
CA SER A 308 -14.51 2.76 13.24
C SER A 308 -13.32 2.95 14.19
N LEU A 309 -12.17 2.37 13.87
CA LEU A 309 -10.96 2.48 14.68
C LEU A 309 -10.35 3.89 14.65
N ARG A 310 -10.34 4.55 13.48
CA ARG A 310 -9.92 5.95 13.34
C ARG A 310 -10.75 6.87 14.23
N ILE A 311 -12.08 6.77 14.16
CA ILE A 311 -13.00 7.60 14.94
C ILE A 311 -12.78 7.38 16.45
N TRP A 312 -12.61 6.13 16.88
CA TRP A 312 -12.30 5.81 18.27
C TRP A 312 -10.98 6.44 18.73
N GLY A 313 -9.90 6.31 17.94
CA GLY A 313 -8.60 6.89 18.27
C GLY A 313 -8.63 8.41 18.35
N LEU A 314 -9.22 9.08 17.36
CA LEU A 314 -9.35 10.54 17.31
C LEU A 314 -10.19 11.09 18.47
N GLY A 315 -11.15 10.31 18.98
CA GLY A 315 -12.00 10.69 20.10
C GLY A 315 -11.26 10.93 21.43
N PHE A 316 -10.04 10.39 21.59
CA PHE A 316 -9.22 10.64 22.77
C PHE A 316 -8.33 11.88 22.66
N LEU A 317 -8.23 12.50 21.49
CA LEU A 317 -7.42 13.69 21.32
C LEU A 317 -8.10 14.91 21.99
N PRO A 318 -7.36 15.81 22.66
CA PRO A 318 -7.93 16.96 23.34
C PRO A 318 -8.73 17.86 22.40
N GLN A 319 -9.95 18.26 22.78
CA GLN A 319 -10.81 19.14 21.98
C GLN A 319 -10.05 20.39 21.52
N ALA A 320 -10.12 20.67 20.21
CA ALA A 320 -9.53 21.83 19.57
C ALA A 320 -10.59 22.89 19.21
N SER A 321 -11.86 22.49 19.09
CA SER A 321 -12.97 23.42 18.90
C SER A 321 -13.39 24.13 20.19
N ILE A 322 -14.16 25.21 20.05
CA ILE A 322 -14.74 25.96 21.17
C ILE A 322 -16.24 25.70 21.23
N ASP A 323 -16.77 25.29 22.37
CA ASP A 323 -18.21 25.23 22.58
C ASP A 323 -18.79 26.65 22.66
N LEU A 324 -19.69 26.96 21.74
CA LEU A 324 -20.28 28.28 21.58
C LEU A 324 -21.69 28.31 22.17
N THR A 325 -21.87 29.25 23.08
CA THR A 325 -23.17 29.70 23.59
C THR A 325 -23.80 30.71 22.62
N PRO A 326 -25.11 31.03 22.74
CA PRO A 326 -25.74 32.07 21.92
C PRO A 326 -25.00 33.42 21.95
N GLN A 327 -24.52 33.80 23.15
CA GLN A 327 -23.76 35.03 23.35
C GLN A 327 -22.40 34.97 22.65
N THR A 328 -21.62 33.92 22.90
CA THR A 328 -20.28 33.80 22.33
C THR A 328 -20.28 33.54 20.83
N PHE A 329 -21.31 32.88 20.28
CA PHE A 329 -21.53 32.79 18.84
C PHE A 329 -21.74 34.18 18.22
N SER A 330 -22.62 34.99 18.80
CA SER A 330 -22.87 36.36 18.32
C SER A 330 -21.60 37.23 18.40
N GLU A 331 -20.95 37.24 19.57
CA GLU A 331 -19.80 38.12 19.82
C GLU A 331 -18.54 37.69 19.06
N LYS A 332 -18.21 36.38 19.08
CA LYS A 332 -16.94 35.88 18.53
C LYS A 332 -17.01 35.50 17.06
N VAL A 333 -18.16 34.99 16.59
CA VAL A 333 -18.35 34.53 15.21
C VAL A 333 -18.93 35.66 14.36
N LEU A 334 -20.14 36.11 14.68
CA LEU A 334 -20.88 37.05 13.82
C LEU A 334 -20.31 38.48 13.87
N GLN A 335 -19.84 38.93 15.03
CA GLN A 335 -19.28 40.27 15.25
C GLN A 335 -17.75 40.27 15.33
N GLY A 336 -17.14 39.10 15.27
CA GLY A 336 -15.70 38.91 15.40
C GLY A 336 -14.91 39.34 14.17
N LYS A 337 -13.57 39.32 14.32
CA LYS A 337 -12.60 39.65 13.26
C LYS A 337 -11.79 38.43 12.77
N ASN A 338 -12.31 37.22 13.01
CA ASN A 338 -11.65 35.97 12.63
C ASN A 338 -12.56 35.17 11.71
N HIS A 339 -11.97 34.36 10.84
CA HIS A 339 -12.70 33.33 10.11
C HIS A 339 -13.09 32.20 11.06
N TRP A 340 -14.29 31.66 10.90
CA TRP A 340 -14.77 30.53 11.69
C TRP A 340 -15.31 29.41 10.82
N VAL A 341 -15.13 28.18 11.26
CA VAL A 341 -15.96 27.05 10.85
C VAL A 341 -16.75 26.58 12.07
N VAL A 342 -18.04 26.36 11.92
CA VAL A 342 -18.95 26.02 13.02
C VAL A 342 -19.73 24.76 12.70
N ASP A 343 -19.67 23.79 13.61
CA ASP A 343 -20.49 22.57 13.60
C ASP A 343 -21.75 22.78 14.45
N PHE A 344 -22.90 22.73 13.79
CA PHE A 344 -24.21 22.78 14.42
C PHE A 344 -24.73 21.35 14.58
N TYR A 345 -24.78 20.88 15.84
CA TYR A 345 -25.00 19.48 16.15
C TYR A 345 -26.07 19.30 17.23
N ALA A 346 -26.48 18.05 17.46
CA ALA A 346 -27.29 17.65 18.62
C ALA A 346 -26.63 16.45 19.33
N PRO A 347 -26.59 16.41 20.68
CA PRO A 347 -25.93 15.33 21.42
C PRO A 347 -26.49 13.92 21.16
N TRP A 348 -27.79 13.79 20.87
CA TRP A 348 -28.47 12.52 20.60
C TRP A 348 -28.34 12.04 19.14
N CYS A 349 -27.78 12.86 18.25
CA CYS A 349 -27.72 12.59 16.82
C CYS A 349 -26.54 11.67 16.49
N GLY A 350 -26.82 10.43 16.05
CA GLY A 350 -25.79 9.45 15.67
C GLY A 350 -24.81 9.97 14.61
N PRO A 351 -25.26 10.55 13.48
CA PRO A 351 -24.35 11.18 12.51
C PRO A 351 -23.44 12.26 13.11
N CYS A 352 -23.94 13.00 14.10
CA CYS A 352 -23.19 14.05 14.79
C CYS A 352 -22.11 13.45 15.69
N GLN A 353 -22.42 12.37 16.40
CA GLN A 353 -21.46 11.63 17.22
C GLN A 353 -20.33 11.05 16.36
N ASN A 354 -20.65 10.53 15.18
CA ASN A 354 -19.67 10.03 14.21
C ASN A 354 -18.80 11.15 13.62
N PHE A 355 -19.38 12.31 13.34
CA PHE A 355 -18.66 13.45 12.76
C PHE A 355 -17.82 14.22 13.79
N ALA A 356 -18.16 14.17 15.08
CA ALA A 356 -17.49 14.99 16.09
C ALA A 356 -15.96 14.81 16.12
N PRO A 357 -15.37 13.60 16.09
CA PRO A 357 -13.91 13.45 16.06
C PRO A 357 -13.28 14.00 14.77
N GLU A 358 -14.00 13.90 13.65
CA GLU A 358 -13.57 14.43 12.35
C GLU A 358 -13.60 15.97 12.34
N PHE A 359 -14.59 16.59 12.98
CA PHE A 359 -14.63 18.04 13.19
C PHE A 359 -13.49 18.53 14.09
N GLU A 360 -13.14 17.77 15.13
CA GLU A 360 -11.97 18.10 15.96
C GLU A 360 -10.66 17.95 15.18
N LEU A 361 -10.58 16.98 14.25
CA LEU A 361 -9.44 16.87 13.35
C LEU A 361 -9.35 18.11 12.43
N LEU A 362 -10.45 18.50 11.80
CA LEU A 362 -10.54 19.73 11.01
C LEU A 362 -10.06 20.94 11.81
N ALA A 363 -10.55 21.09 13.05
CA ALA A 363 -10.16 22.18 13.95
C ALA A 363 -8.65 22.27 14.19
N ARG A 364 -7.95 21.13 14.25
CA ARG A 364 -6.48 21.07 14.37
C ARG A 364 -5.80 21.46 13.06
N MET A 365 -6.28 20.96 11.92
CA MET A 365 -5.70 21.22 10.60
C MET A 365 -5.72 22.70 10.19
N ILE A 366 -6.77 23.42 10.59
CA ILE A 366 -6.96 24.85 10.26
C ILE A 366 -6.49 25.81 11.36
N LYS A 367 -5.94 25.27 12.46
CA LYS A 367 -5.53 26.04 13.63
C LYS A 367 -4.57 27.16 13.22
N GLY A 368 -4.84 28.38 13.71
CA GLY A 368 -4.06 29.58 13.41
C GLY A 368 -4.53 30.35 12.18
N LYS A 369 -5.22 29.72 11.22
CA LYS A 369 -5.84 30.40 10.06
C LYS A 369 -7.35 30.61 10.25
N VAL A 370 -8.05 29.62 10.79
CA VAL A 370 -9.49 29.63 11.03
C VAL A 370 -9.77 29.10 12.44
N LYS A 371 -10.79 29.65 13.11
CA LYS A 371 -11.26 29.17 14.41
C LYS A 371 -12.36 28.12 14.21
N ALA A 372 -12.39 27.09 15.05
CA ALA A 372 -13.44 26.08 15.02
C ALA A 372 -14.35 26.25 16.24
N GLY A 373 -15.66 26.16 16.02
CA GLY A 373 -16.66 26.23 17.09
C GLY A 373 -17.75 25.19 16.94
N LYS A 374 -18.41 24.86 18.04
CA LYS A 374 -19.56 23.93 18.04
C LYS A 374 -20.75 24.59 18.71
N VAL A 375 -21.94 24.39 18.16
CA VAL A 375 -23.20 24.89 18.73
C VAL A 375 -24.13 23.71 18.95
N ASP A 376 -24.48 23.47 20.21
CA ASP A 376 -25.50 22.49 20.59
C ASP A 376 -26.90 23.06 20.29
N CYS A 377 -27.54 22.52 19.25
CA CYS A 377 -28.87 22.94 18.82
C CYS A 377 -30.01 22.39 19.68
N GLN A 378 -29.75 21.36 20.52
CA GLN A 378 -30.70 20.94 21.54
C GLN A 378 -30.73 21.96 22.68
N ALA A 379 -29.56 22.42 23.12
CA ALA A 379 -29.46 23.46 24.16
C ALA A 379 -29.88 24.84 23.64
N TYR A 380 -29.58 25.16 22.38
CA TYR A 380 -29.70 26.51 21.81
C TYR A 380 -30.49 26.55 20.50
N ALA A 381 -31.70 25.96 20.49
CA ALA A 381 -32.56 25.84 19.31
C ALA A 381 -32.77 27.18 18.56
N GLN A 382 -32.95 28.29 19.28
CA GLN A 382 -33.14 29.62 18.67
C GLN A 382 -31.93 30.09 17.87
N THR A 383 -30.71 29.80 18.34
CA THR A 383 -29.46 30.15 17.64
C THR A 383 -29.38 29.37 16.32
N CYS A 384 -29.68 28.08 16.36
CA CYS A 384 -29.65 27.22 15.17
C CYS A 384 -30.77 27.58 14.17
N GLN A 385 -31.97 27.92 14.65
CA GLN A 385 -33.05 28.42 13.81
C GLN A 385 -32.66 29.72 13.10
N LYS A 386 -32.06 30.68 13.83
CA LYS A 386 -31.57 31.95 13.24
C LYS A 386 -30.43 31.74 12.25
N ALA A 387 -29.60 30.72 12.47
CA ALA A 387 -28.54 30.32 11.54
C ALA A 387 -29.07 29.51 10.34
N GLY A 388 -30.37 29.20 10.28
CA GLY A 388 -30.99 28.48 9.17
C GLY A 388 -30.67 26.99 9.13
N ILE A 389 -30.36 26.37 10.27
CA ILE A 389 -29.99 24.96 10.36
C ILE A 389 -31.23 24.08 10.22
N ARG A 390 -31.21 23.14 9.27
CA ARG A 390 -32.34 22.24 8.95
C ARG A 390 -32.08 20.77 9.29
N ALA A 391 -30.83 20.37 9.39
CA ALA A 391 -30.40 19.01 9.68
C ALA A 391 -29.14 19.02 10.55
N TYR A 392 -28.81 17.88 11.17
CA TYR A 392 -27.62 17.73 11.99
C TYR A 392 -26.76 16.54 11.52
N PRO A 393 -25.42 16.67 11.54
CA PRO A 393 -24.67 17.91 11.73
C PRO A 393 -24.74 18.80 10.48
N THR A 394 -24.75 20.12 10.67
CA THR A 394 -24.56 21.10 9.59
C THR A 394 -23.29 21.90 9.86
N VAL A 395 -22.40 21.99 8.87
CA VAL A 395 -21.14 22.72 8.98
C VAL A 395 -21.25 24.02 8.19
N LYS A 396 -20.89 25.15 8.82
CA LYS A 396 -20.85 26.46 8.14
C LYS A 396 -19.52 27.17 8.30
N PHE A 397 -19.03 27.75 7.21
CA PHE A 397 -17.89 28.67 7.18
C PHE A 397 -18.36 30.12 7.25
N TYR A 398 -17.78 30.88 8.18
CA TYR A 398 -18.01 32.31 8.37
C TYR A 398 -16.73 33.05 8.04
N PRO A 399 -16.56 33.53 6.79
CA PRO A 399 -15.41 34.36 6.46
C PRO A 399 -15.53 35.74 7.10
N TYR A 400 -14.42 36.24 7.65
CA TYR A 400 -14.32 37.64 8.02
C TYR A 400 -13.96 38.49 6.80
N GLU A 401 -14.86 39.40 6.43
CA GLU A 401 -14.62 40.43 5.43
C GLU A 401 -14.74 41.81 6.08
N ARG A 402 -13.75 42.68 5.84
CA ARG A 402 -13.78 44.06 6.39
C ARG A 402 -14.95 44.89 5.86
N ALA A 403 -15.43 44.59 4.65
CA ALA A 403 -16.43 45.39 3.94
C ALA A 403 -17.87 44.85 4.05
N LYS A 404 -18.06 43.57 4.43
CA LYS A 404 -19.37 42.92 4.50
C LYS A 404 -19.44 41.99 5.72
N ARG A 405 -20.52 42.09 6.49
CA ARG A 405 -20.80 41.14 7.58
C ARG A 405 -21.58 39.95 7.02
N ASN A 406 -20.97 38.77 7.00
CA ASN A 406 -21.67 37.53 6.66
C ASN A 406 -22.35 36.95 7.92
N THR A 407 -23.67 37.11 8.02
CA THR A 407 -24.45 36.60 9.15
C THR A 407 -24.98 35.18 8.95
N TRP A 408 -25.03 34.69 7.71
CA TRP A 408 -25.65 33.42 7.37
C TRP A 408 -24.66 32.25 7.30
N GLY A 409 -23.38 32.55 7.07
CA GLY A 409 -22.34 31.57 6.79
C GLY A 409 -22.57 30.86 5.45
N GLU A 410 -21.53 30.19 4.98
CA GLU A 410 -21.55 29.33 3.81
C GLU A 410 -21.57 27.88 4.25
N GLU A 411 -22.57 27.11 3.82
CA GLU A 411 -22.68 25.71 4.18
C GLU A 411 -21.59 24.87 3.50
N ILE A 412 -21.08 23.87 4.21
CA ILE A 412 -20.13 22.89 3.70
C ILE A 412 -20.78 21.51 3.78
N ASP A 413 -20.92 20.87 2.62
CA ASP A 413 -21.59 19.56 2.51
C ASP A 413 -20.67 18.40 2.87
N SER A 414 -19.36 18.53 2.64
CA SER A 414 -18.39 17.49 2.98
C SER A 414 -18.36 17.23 4.49
N ARG A 415 -18.03 15.99 4.84
CA ARG A 415 -17.80 15.53 6.21
C ARG A 415 -16.39 14.96 6.39
N ASP A 416 -15.51 15.14 5.40
CA ASP A 416 -14.10 14.77 5.49
C ASP A 416 -13.26 16.01 5.85
N ALA A 417 -12.42 15.91 6.89
CA ALA A 417 -11.66 17.05 7.39
C ALA A 417 -10.66 17.61 6.36
N LYS A 418 -10.09 16.76 5.48
CA LYS A 418 -9.13 17.20 4.46
C LYS A 418 -9.84 17.96 3.36
N GLU A 419 -10.95 17.44 2.85
CA GLU A 419 -11.77 18.14 1.85
C GLU A 419 -12.25 19.50 2.37
N ILE A 420 -12.78 19.54 3.60
CA ILE A 420 -13.23 20.79 4.22
C ILE A 420 -12.05 21.78 4.37
N THR A 421 -10.87 21.31 4.77
CA THR A 421 -9.67 22.14 4.88
C THR A 421 -9.27 22.75 3.54
N THR A 422 -9.24 21.96 2.47
CA THR A 422 -8.92 22.43 1.11
C THR A 422 -9.92 23.48 0.65
N LEU A 423 -11.23 23.22 0.77
CA LEU A 423 -12.29 24.16 0.41
C LEU A 423 -12.17 25.49 1.19
N ILE A 424 -11.87 25.43 2.49
CA ILE A 424 -11.67 26.63 3.30
C ILE A 424 -10.45 27.42 2.83
N TYR A 425 -9.32 26.76 2.54
CA TYR A 425 -8.11 27.44 2.09
C TYR A 425 -8.28 28.10 0.72
N GLU A 426 -8.92 27.43 -0.24
CA GLU A 426 -9.27 28.02 -1.54
C GLU A 426 -10.14 29.28 -1.37
N LYS A 427 -11.14 29.24 -0.48
CA LYS A 427 -11.97 30.42 -0.18
C LYS A 427 -11.16 31.55 0.44
N LEU A 428 -10.26 31.26 1.37
CA LEU A 428 -9.39 32.27 1.99
C LEU A 428 -8.47 32.95 0.97
N GLU A 429 -7.90 32.20 0.02
CA GLU A 429 -7.06 32.75 -1.04
C GLU A 429 -7.85 33.70 -1.96
N ASN A 430 -9.07 33.32 -2.33
CA ASN A 430 -9.95 34.15 -3.15
C ASN A 430 -10.31 35.47 -2.45
N LEU A 431 -10.56 35.44 -1.14
CA LEU A 431 -10.82 36.65 -0.34
C LEU A 431 -9.62 37.60 -0.31
N GLN A 432 -8.39 37.07 -0.22
CA GLN A 432 -7.18 37.88 -0.27
C GLN A 432 -6.95 38.52 -1.64
N ASN A 433 -7.22 37.77 -2.72
CA ASN A 433 -7.04 38.26 -4.10
C ASN A 433 -8.05 39.35 -4.47
N HIS A 434 -9.30 39.25 -4.04
CA HIS A 434 -10.28 40.33 -4.19
C HIS A 434 -9.90 41.59 -3.40
N GLY A 435 -9.32 41.43 -2.21
CA GLY A 435 -8.80 42.56 -1.42
C GLY A 435 -7.60 43.29 -2.05
N LYS A 436 -6.81 42.60 -2.89
CA LYS A 436 -5.68 43.18 -3.64
C LYS A 436 -6.08 43.84 -4.95
N ARG A 437 -7.12 43.36 -5.63
CA ARG A 437 -7.64 43.98 -6.87
C ARG A 437 -8.45 45.27 -6.63
N ASN A 438 -9.00 45.44 -5.43
CA ASN A 438 -9.80 46.60 -5.04
C ASN A 438 -8.99 47.66 -4.25
N LYS A 439 -7.67 47.49 -4.13
CA LYS A 439 -6.71 48.49 -3.67
C LYS A 439 -5.88 48.96 -4.85
#